data_AF-A0A959UV51-F1
#
_entry.id   AF-A0A959UV51-F1
#
_cell.length_a   1.000
_cell.length_b   1.000
_cell.length_c   1.000
_cell.angle_alpha   90.00
_cell.angle_beta   90.00
_cell.angle_gamma   90.00
#
_symmetry.space_group_name_H-M   'P 1'
#
loop_
_entity.id
_entity.type
_entity.pdbx_description
1 polymer ?
#
loop_
_entity_poly.entity_id
_entity_poly.type
_entity_poly.pdbx_seq_one_letter_code
_entity_poly.pdbx_strand_id
1 'polypeptide(L)'
;FTEVIELYEKPVVPTGERKENPSGRKAKFADKDRGRKTYRAIIDVGLLDVQPSFLIPDDDRVNVIEASSDMLVVDLGESSQNYKVGDVMSFKLKYMGALTVMNSRYIDKVVE
;
A
#
# COMPACT_ATOMS: atom_id res chain seq x y z
N PHE A 1 0.19 -4.58 12.70
CA PHE A 1 0.85 -5.22 11.54
C PHE A 1 -0.20 -5.55 10.50
N THR A 2 0.19 -5.71 9.24
CA THR A 2 -0.70 -6.12 8.13
C THR A 2 0.09 -7.07 7.22
N GLU A 3 -0.58 -8.07 6.66
CA GLU A 3 0.07 -9.14 5.87
C GLU A 3 0.18 -8.75 4.38
N VAL A 4 1.29 -9.13 3.76
CA VAL A 4 1.46 -9.09 2.30
C VAL A 4 0.72 -10.25 1.67
N ILE A 5 -0.38 -9.98 0.96
CA ILE A 5 -1.21 -11.02 0.32
C ILE A 5 -0.83 -11.27 -1.14
N GLU A 6 -0.28 -10.27 -1.83
CA GLU A 6 0.24 -10.39 -3.19
C GLU A 6 1.54 -9.59 -3.34
N LEU A 7 2.46 -10.08 -4.17
CA LEU A 7 3.69 -9.37 -4.51
C LEU A 7 4.13 -9.70 -5.94
N TYR A 8 4.26 -8.67 -6.78
CA TYR A 8 4.64 -8.83 -8.19
C TYR A 8 5.57 -7.72 -8.67
N GLU A 9 6.51 -8.07 -9.55
CA GLU A 9 7.21 -7.09 -10.38
C GLU A 9 6.25 -6.57 -11.47
N LYS A 10 6.05 -5.25 -11.56
CA LYS A 10 5.19 -4.60 -12.55
C LYS A 10 5.93 -3.46 -13.26
N PRO A 11 5.61 -3.18 -14.53
CA PRO A 11 6.11 -1.96 -15.16
C PRO A 11 5.55 -0.74 -14.44
N VAL A 12 6.38 0.28 -14.21
CA VAL A 12 5.94 1.56 -13.62
C VAL A 12 4.89 2.20 -14.51
N VAL A 13 5.12 2.14 -15.82
CA VAL A 13 4.24 2.67 -16.86
C VAL A 13 3.46 1.51 -17.48
N PRO A 14 2.14 1.40 -17.24
CA PRO A 14 1.34 0.29 -17.77
C PRO A 14 1.21 0.36 -19.29
N THR A 15 1.17 -0.82 -19.91
CA THR A 15 0.88 -1.04 -21.33
C THR A 15 -0.63 -1.07 -21.58
N GLY A 16 -1.07 -0.63 -22.76
CA GLY A 16 -2.48 -0.62 -23.15
C GLY A 16 -3.20 0.71 -22.93
N GLU A 17 -4.52 0.71 -23.13
CA GLU A 17 -5.37 1.90 -22.99
C GLU A 17 -5.54 2.27 -21.51
N ARG A 18 -5.33 3.55 -21.17
CA ARG A 18 -5.41 4.04 -19.78
C ARG A 18 -6.72 4.76 -19.55
N LYS A 19 -7.53 4.19 -18.66
CA LYS A 19 -8.78 4.79 -18.17
C LYS A 19 -8.63 5.27 -16.73
N GLU A 20 -9.68 5.93 -16.25
CA GLU A 20 -9.78 6.40 -14.88
C GLU A 20 -9.95 5.22 -13.91
N ASN A 21 -9.42 5.36 -12.70
CA ASN A 21 -9.72 4.43 -11.62
C ASN A 21 -11.16 4.65 -11.09
N PRO A 22 -11.68 3.80 -10.20
CA PRO A 22 -13.06 3.91 -9.69
C PRO A 22 -13.38 5.25 -8.99
N SER A 23 -12.37 6.02 -8.62
CA SER A 23 -12.52 7.37 -8.04
C SER A 23 -12.45 8.49 -9.09
N GLY A 24 -12.49 8.16 -10.39
CA GLY A 24 -12.43 9.13 -11.49
C GLY A 24 -11.03 9.73 -11.72
N ARG A 25 -9.97 9.12 -11.16
CA ARG A 25 -8.60 9.64 -11.29
C ARG A 25 -7.87 8.97 -12.44
N LYS A 26 -7.24 9.78 -13.30
CA LYS A 26 -6.35 9.29 -14.37
C LYS A 26 -4.88 9.43 -13.94
N ALA A 27 -4.16 8.31 -13.89
CA ALA A 27 -2.74 8.31 -13.54
C ALA A 27 -1.89 9.01 -14.61
N LYS A 28 -0.96 9.87 -14.18
CA LYS A 28 0.06 10.51 -15.03
C LYS A 28 1.40 9.84 -14.76
N PHE A 29 2.17 9.59 -15.81
CA PHE A 29 3.48 8.97 -15.74
C PHE A 29 4.49 9.83 -16.51
N ALA A 30 5.72 9.95 -16.01
CA ALA A 30 6.77 10.66 -16.73
C ALA A 30 7.38 9.75 -17.81
N ASP A 31 7.80 10.33 -18.94
CA ASP A 31 8.39 9.56 -20.03
C ASP A 31 9.69 8.85 -19.63
N LYS A 32 10.46 9.44 -18.69
CA LYS A 32 11.65 8.83 -18.11
C LYS A 32 11.39 7.51 -17.39
N ASP A 33 10.14 7.24 -17.01
CA ASP A 33 9.77 6.02 -16.30
C ASP A 33 9.37 4.87 -17.23
N ARG A 34 9.35 5.10 -18.55
CA ARG A 34 9.07 4.03 -19.53
C ARG A 34 10.14 2.95 -19.47
N GLY A 35 9.70 1.69 -19.46
CA GLY A 35 10.59 0.53 -19.38
C GLY A 35 11.11 0.23 -17.97
N ARG A 36 10.94 1.15 -17.00
CA ARG A 36 11.26 0.88 -15.60
C ARG A 36 10.26 -0.12 -15.01
N LYS A 37 10.76 -0.95 -14.12
CA LYS A 37 9.97 -1.89 -13.33
C LYS A 37 10.07 -1.54 -11.86
N THR A 38 9.06 -1.93 -11.10
CA THR A 38 8.98 -1.77 -9.66
C THR A 38 8.24 -2.96 -9.07
N TYR A 39 8.51 -3.29 -7.82
CA TYR A 39 7.77 -4.30 -7.09
C TYR A 39 6.56 -3.64 -6.43
N ARG A 40 5.40 -4.25 -6.60
CA ARG A 40 4.16 -3.83 -5.93
C ARG A 40 3.64 -4.97 -5.09
N ALA A 41 3.21 -4.63 -3.88
CA ALA A 41 2.52 -5.55 -3.00
C ALA A 41 1.09 -5.07 -2.75
N ILE A 42 0.21 -6.03 -2.49
CA ILE A 42 -1.09 -5.78 -1.88
C ILE A 42 -0.99 -6.24 -0.43
N ILE A 43 -1.46 -5.39 0.48
CA ILE A 43 -1.50 -5.67 1.91
C ILE A 43 -2.93 -5.67 2.43
N ASP A 44 -3.19 -6.54 3.40
CA ASP A 44 -4.49 -6.77 4.03
C ASP A 44 -4.80 -5.70 5.09
N VAL A 45 -5.08 -4.50 4.61
CA VAL A 45 -5.58 -3.35 5.35
C VAL A 45 -6.18 -2.40 4.33
N GLY A 46 -7.30 -1.74 4.62
CA GLY A 46 -7.97 -0.86 3.66
C GLY A 46 -8.50 0.44 4.25
N LEU A 47 -9.27 1.17 3.43
CA LEU A 47 -9.91 2.43 3.81
C LEU A 47 -10.92 2.27 4.96
N LEU A 48 -11.52 1.09 5.10
CA LEU A 48 -12.43 0.79 6.21
C LEU A 48 -11.70 0.62 7.55
N ASP A 49 -10.43 0.24 7.52
CA ASP A 49 -9.59 0.08 8.70
C ASP A 49 -8.94 1.39 9.13
N VAL A 50 -8.25 2.05 8.20
CA VAL A 50 -7.49 3.26 8.45
C VAL A 50 -7.16 4.01 7.17
N GLN A 51 -7.29 5.35 7.19
CA GLN A 51 -6.89 6.18 6.06
C GLN A 51 -5.36 6.09 5.83
N PRO A 52 -4.87 5.81 4.61
CA PRO A 52 -3.43 5.71 4.32
C PRO A 52 -2.61 6.93 4.71
N SER A 53 -3.20 8.13 4.68
CA SER A 53 -2.52 9.37 5.07
C SER A 53 -2.12 9.42 6.55
N PHE A 54 -2.67 8.51 7.38
CA PHE A 54 -2.31 8.34 8.77
C PHE A 54 -1.31 7.21 9.03
N LEU A 55 -0.94 6.46 7.99
CA LEU A 55 0.11 5.44 8.06
C LEU A 55 1.47 6.06 7.76
N ILE A 56 2.47 5.64 8.52
CA ILE A 56 3.88 5.98 8.31
C ILE A 56 4.61 4.64 8.24
N PRO A 57 5.03 4.18 7.04
CA PRO A 57 5.76 2.93 6.89
C PRO A 57 7.05 2.94 7.72
N ASP A 58 7.42 1.82 8.33
CA ASP A 58 8.72 1.71 9.02
C ASP A 58 9.90 1.52 8.04
N ASP A 59 9.65 1.00 6.84
CA ASP A 59 10.61 0.97 5.74
C ASP A 59 10.37 2.16 4.80
N ASP A 60 11.33 3.09 4.73
CA ASP A 60 11.24 4.32 3.95
C ASP A 60 11.11 4.09 2.42
N ARG A 61 11.37 2.87 1.94
CA ARG A 61 11.16 2.52 0.52
C ARG A 61 9.70 2.22 0.20
N VAL A 62 8.90 1.91 1.21
CA VAL A 62 7.48 1.57 1.05
C VAL A 62 6.70 2.85 0.80
N ASN A 63 5.96 2.89 -0.30
CA ASN A 63 5.05 3.99 -0.60
C ASN A 63 3.65 3.46 -0.89
N VAL A 64 2.63 3.96 -0.18
CA VAL A 64 1.23 3.61 -0.47
C VAL A 64 0.79 4.37 -1.71
N ILE A 65 0.41 3.66 -2.77
CA ILE A 65 0.06 4.26 -4.06
C ILE A 65 -1.44 4.24 -4.35
N GLU A 66 -2.17 3.22 -3.91
CA GLU A 66 -3.62 3.12 -4.04
C GLU A 66 -4.25 2.43 -2.84
N ALA A 67 -5.55 2.64 -2.67
CA ALA A 67 -6.33 2.10 -1.58
C ALA A 67 -7.71 1.68 -2.08
N SER A 68 -8.16 0.52 -1.59
CA SER A 68 -9.52 -0.02 -1.71
C SER A 68 -10.18 -0.01 -0.33
N SER A 69 -11.43 -0.47 -0.24
CA SER A 69 -12.14 -0.67 1.03
C SER A 69 -11.35 -1.55 2.00
N ASP A 70 -10.77 -2.64 1.50
CA ASP A 70 -10.18 -3.72 2.33
C ASP A 70 -8.67 -3.92 2.10
N MET A 71 -8.07 -3.23 1.12
CA MET A 71 -6.68 -3.48 0.71
C MET A 71 -5.95 -2.20 0.34
N LEU A 72 -4.64 -2.15 0.61
CA LEU A 72 -3.75 -1.11 0.09
C LEU A 72 -2.80 -1.72 -0.94
N VAL A 73 -2.50 -0.93 -1.97
CA VAL A 73 -1.41 -1.23 -2.90
C VAL A 73 -0.20 -0.39 -2.50
N VAL A 74 0.92 -1.05 -2.25
CA VAL A 74 2.20 -0.41 -1.92
C VAL A 74 3.22 -0.65 -3.02
N ASP A 75 4.02 0.37 -3.31
CA ASP A 75 5.21 0.31 -4.14
C ASP A 75 6.42 0.08 -3.23
N LEU A 76 7.24 -0.92 -3.55
CA LEU A 76 8.42 -1.34 -2.80
C LEU A 76 9.73 -0.89 -3.50
N GLY A 77 9.62 -0.23 -4.66
CA GLY A 77 10.76 0.18 -5.48
C GLY A 77 11.41 -0.98 -6.25
N GLU A 78 12.72 -0.88 -6.48
CA GLU A 78 13.47 -1.76 -7.40
C GLU A 78 13.80 -3.14 -6.82
N SER A 79 13.44 -3.42 -5.56
CA SER A 79 13.72 -4.70 -4.92
C SER A 79 12.66 -5.07 -3.89
N SER A 80 12.24 -6.34 -3.90
CA SER A 80 11.37 -6.92 -2.89
C SER A 80 12.12 -7.73 -1.83
N GLN A 81 13.45 -7.63 -1.72
CA GLN A 81 14.24 -8.57 -0.90
C GLN A 81 13.85 -8.66 0.59
N ASN A 82 13.14 -7.66 1.14
CA ASN A 82 12.68 -7.68 2.54
C ASN A 82 11.23 -8.16 2.70
N TYR A 83 10.55 -8.48 1.60
CA TYR A 83 9.13 -8.85 1.60
C TYR A 83 8.84 -10.00 0.64
N LYS A 84 8.09 -10.98 1.13
CA LYS A 84 7.38 -12.00 0.33
C LYS A 84 5.93 -12.10 0.79
N VAL A 85 5.11 -12.81 0.02
CA VAL A 85 3.73 -13.15 0.43
C VAL A 85 3.76 -13.89 1.78
N GLY A 86 2.87 -13.49 2.69
CA GLY A 86 2.79 -13.99 4.07
C GLY A 86 3.68 -13.23 5.07
N ASP A 87 4.58 -12.35 4.61
CA ASP A 87 5.30 -11.48 5.53
C ASP A 87 4.39 -10.37 6.07
N VAL A 88 4.73 -9.84 7.23
CA VAL A 88 4.01 -8.73 7.86
C VAL A 88 4.75 -7.41 7.72
N MET A 89 4.00 -6.36 7.41
CA MET A 89 4.47 -4.98 7.38
C MET A 89 4.01 -4.22 8.62
N SER A 90 4.86 -3.32 9.10
CA SER A 90 4.57 -2.43 10.22
C SER A 90 4.52 -0.98 9.79
N PHE A 91 3.63 -0.25 10.45
CA PHE A 91 3.41 1.16 10.23
C PHE A 91 3.31 1.84 11.59
N LYS A 92 3.99 2.96 11.75
CA LYS A 92 3.64 3.95 12.77
C LYS A 92 2.35 4.64 12.37
N LEU A 93 1.60 5.08 13.38
CA LEU A 93 0.32 5.75 13.19
C LEU A 93 0.44 7.22 13.58
N LYS A 94 -0.11 8.10 12.75
CA LYS A 94 -0.47 9.46 13.20
C LYS A 94 -1.62 9.35 14.20
N TYR A 95 -1.79 10.40 15.02
CA TYR A 95 -2.81 10.42 16.07
C TYR A 95 -4.21 9.98 15.60
N MET A 96 -4.69 10.54 14.47
CA MET A 96 -6.00 10.16 13.94
C MET A 96 -6.07 8.70 13.50
N GLY A 97 -4.99 8.14 12.94
CA GLY A 97 -4.93 6.72 12.60
C GLY A 97 -4.97 5.82 13.84
N ALA A 98 -4.21 6.19 14.88
CA ALA A 98 -4.24 5.49 16.16
C ALA A 98 -5.65 5.54 16.79
N LEU A 99 -6.29 6.71 16.80
CA LEU A 99 -7.65 6.87 17.31
C LEU A 99 -8.65 5.99 16.55
N THR A 100 -8.58 5.94 15.21
CA THR A 100 -9.45 5.09 14.39
C THR A 100 -9.25 3.60 14.71
N VAL A 101 -7.99 3.13 14.68
CA VAL A 101 -7.66 1.72 14.91
C VAL A 101 -8.05 1.28 16.32
N MET A 102 -7.80 2.12 17.34
CA MET A 102 -8.16 1.83 18.73
C MET A 102 -9.68 1.75 18.95
N ASN A 103 -10.48 2.47 18.17
CA ASN A 103 -11.95 2.44 18.24
C ASN A 103 -12.59 1.37 17.35
N SER A 104 -11.85 0.74 16.44
CA SER A 104 -12.39 -0.34 15.60
C SER A 104 -12.78 -1.56 16.45
N ARG A 105 -13.83 -2.31 16.11
CA ARG A 105 -14.11 -3.62 16.72
C ARG A 105 -13.51 -4.79 15.95
N TYR A 106 -12.95 -4.52 14.78
CA TYR A 106 -12.49 -5.53 13.82
C TYR A 106 -10.97 -5.66 13.78
N ILE A 107 -10.26 -4.81 14.52
CA ILE A 107 -8.80 -4.85 14.64
C ILE A 107 -8.43 -5.30 16.05
N ASP A 108 -7.61 -6.33 16.16
CA ASP A 108 -7.09 -6.79 17.44
C ASP A 108 -6.10 -5.78 18.04
N LYS A 109 -6.15 -5.63 19.38
CA LYS A 109 -5.20 -4.80 20.13
C LYS A 109 -4.44 -5.70 21.08
N VAL A 110 -3.12 -5.72 20.89
CA VAL A 110 -2.19 -6.38 21.80
C VAL A 110 -1.52 -5.29 22.63
N VAL A 111 -1.67 -5.35 23.94
CA VAL A 111 -1.02 -4.46 24.91
C VAL A 111 -0.15 -5.33 25.79
N GLU A 112 1.16 -5.07 25.80
CA GLU A 112 2.13 -5.71 26.71
C GLU A 112 2.35 -4.88 27.97
#